data_AF-A0A7V5WMA9-F1
#
_entry.id   AF-A0A7V5WMA9-F1
#
_cell.length_a   1.000
_cell.length_b   1.000
_cell.length_c   1.000
_cell.angle_alpha   90.00
_cell.angle_beta   90.00
_cell.angle_gamma   90.00
#
_symmetry.space_group_name_H-M   'P 1'
#
loop_
_entity.id
_entity.type
_entity.pdbx_description
1 polymer ?
#
loop_
_entity_poly.entity_id
_entity_poly.type
_entity_poly.pdbx_seq_one_letter_code
_entity_poly.pdbx_strand_id
1 'polypeptide(L)' 'MAKKKTKRLQVVVTEEQDALLTKTAYQLSSPERLLSKSEVVRLGIEMLNQAVEEGKLSEDILKTLEAE' A
#
# COMPACT_ATOMS: atom_id res chain seq x y z
N MET A 1 19.85 5.57 20.59
CA MET A 1 18.95 4.90 19.63
C MET A 1 18.96 5.68 18.33
N ALA A 2 19.43 5.09 17.23
CA ALA A 2 19.52 5.79 15.95
C ALA A 2 18.11 6.24 15.51
N LYS A 3 17.92 7.54 15.29
CA LYS A 3 16.67 8.08 14.74
C LYS A 3 16.39 7.32 13.43
N LYS A 4 15.31 6.54 13.37
CA LYS A 4 14.85 5.91 12.12
C LYS A 4 14.74 7.03 11.10
N LYS A 5 15.59 7.01 10.07
CA LYS A 5 15.59 8.04 9.02
C LYS A 5 14.28 7.88 8.23
N THR A 6 13.36 8.81 8.40
CA THR A 6 12.15 8.88 7.60
C THR A 6 12.51 9.41 6.20
N LYS A 7 11.89 8.85 5.16
CA LYS A 7 11.98 9.34 3.79
C LYS A 7 10.59 9.78 3.34
N ARG A 8 10.51 10.88 2.58
CA ARG A 8 9.28 11.33 1.94
C ARG A 8 9.12 10.56 0.62
N LEU A 9 7.95 9.98 0.41
CA LEU A 9 7.58 9.27 -0.81
C LEU A 9 6.53 10.10 -1.55
N GLN A 10 6.74 10.35 -2.84
CA GLN A 10 5.76 10.96 -3.74
C GLN A 10 5.43 9.93 -4.81
N VAL A 11 4.14 9.63 -4.97
CA VAL A 11 3.62 8.66 -5.94
C VAL A 11 2.47 9.34 -6.68
N VAL A 12 2.44 9.16 -7.99
CA VAL A 12 1.29 9.53 -8.81
C VAL A 12 0.39 8.31 -8.87
N VAL A 13 -0.89 8.50 -8.55
CA VAL A 13 -1.90 7.44 -8.56
C VAL A 13 -3.09 7.87 -9.41
N THR A 14 -3.79 6.90 -9.99
CA THR A 14 -5.04 7.15 -10.69
C THR A 14 -6.18 7.42 -9.71
N GLU A 15 -7.30 7.97 -10.20
CA GLU A 15 -8.51 8.18 -9.37
C GLU A 15 -9.02 6.85 -8.79
N GLU A 16 -8.96 5.76 -9.57
CA GLU A 16 -9.34 4.43 -9.14
C GLU A 16 -8.44 3.93 -8.00
N GLN A 17 -7.13 4.13 -8.11
CA GLN A 17 -6.17 3.76 -7.07
C GLN A 17 -6.39 4.56 -5.78
N ASP A 18 -6.70 5.87 -5.86
CA ASP A 18 -7.03 6.67 -4.67
C ASP A 18 -8.35 6.23 -4.02
N ALA A 19 -9.35 5.89 -4.83
CA ALA A 19 -10.62 5.35 -4.34
C ALA A 19 -10.41 4.01 -3.62
N LEU A 20 -9.57 3.12 -4.15
CA LEU A 20 -9.18 1.86 -3.50
C LEU A 20 -8.49 2.12 -2.16
N LEU A 21 -7.51 3.04 -2.09
CA LEU A 21 -6.86 3.41 -0.83
C LEU A 21 -7.86 3.93 0.22
N THR A 22 -8.83 4.75 -0.22
CA THR A 22 -9.90 5.25 0.64
C THR A 22 -10.76 4.12 1.19
N LYS A 23 -11.21 3.21 0.32
CA LYS A 23 -12.04 2.07 0.69
C LYS A 23 -11.32 1.13 1.66
N THR A 24 -10.07 0.78 1.37
CA THR A 24 -9.25 -0.09 2.22
C THR A 24 -8.99 0.55 3.59
N ALA A 25 -8.73 1.86 3.65
CA ALA A 25 -8.58 2.58 4.91
C ALA A 25 -9.83 2.46 5.78
N TYR A 26 -11.02 2.63 5.20
CA TYR A 26 -12.28 2.45 5.90
C TYR A 26 -12.51 1.00 6.36
N GLN A 27 -12.22 0.02 5.52
CA GLN A 27 -12.42 -1.40 5.85
C GLN A 27 -11.51 -1.90 6.96
N LEU A 28 -10.27 -1.40 7.01
CA LEU A 28 -9.32 -1.74 8.06
C LEU A 28 -9.53 -0.92 9.33
N SER A 29 -10.27 0.18 9.26
CA SER A 29 -10.60 0.99 10.42
C SER A 29 -11.62 0.29 11.30
N SER A 30 -11.45 0.41 12.61
CA SER A 30 -12.41 -0.03 13.62
C SER A 30 -12.92 1.18 14.42
N PRO A 31 -14.01 1.05 15.19
CA PRO A 31 -14.45 2.11 16.10
C PRO A 31 -13.37 2.56 17.09
N GLU A 32 -12.40 1.69 17.38
CA GLU A 32 -11.29 1.93 18.29
C GLU A 32 -10.08 2.57 17.59
N ARG A 33 -9.98 2.46 16.25
CA ARG A 33 -8.85 2.99 15.48
C ARG A 33 -9.22 3.29 14.02
N LEU A 34 -9.04 4.54 13.64
CA LEU A 34 -9.07 4.97 12.24
C LEU A 34 -7.69 4.82 11.60
N LEU A 35 -7.64 4.28 10.38
CA LEU A 35 -6.43 4.21 9.57
C LEU A 35 -6.45 5.30 8.49
N SER A 36 -5.32 5.96 8.31
CA SER A 36 -5.10 6.90 7.22
C SER A 36 -4.69 6.20 5.92
N LYS A 37 -4.92 6.84 4.78
CA LYS A 37 -4.41 6.37 3.47
C LYS A 37 -2.90 6.09 3.51
N SER A 38 -2.12 6.93 4.19
CA SER A 38 -0.67 6.73 4.33
C SER A 38 -0.29 5.53 5.19
N GLU A 39 -1.10 5.16 6.18
CA GLU A 39 -0.92 3.88 6.90
C GLU A 39 -1.24 2.69 6.02
N VAL A 40 -2.29 2.77 5.21
CA VAL A 40 -2.62 1.73 4.23
C VAL A 40 -1.50 1.55 3.21
N VAL A 41 -0.91 2.63 2.70
CA VAL A 41 0.25 2.54 1.79
C VAL A 41 1.44 1.85 2.48
N ARG A 42 1.74 2.20 3.73
CA ARG A 42 2.82 1.53 4.48
C ARG A 42 2.53 0.05 4.69
N LEU A 43 1.29 -0.32 5.03
CA LEU A 43 0.88 -1.71 5.16
C LEU A 43 1.00 -2.45 3.82
N GLY A 44 0.57 -1.82 2.73
CA GLY A 44 0.68 -2.37 1.38
C GLY A 44 2.13 -2.65 0.97
N ILE A 45 3.08 -1.79 1.35
CA ILE A 45 4.52 -2.01 1.09
C ILE A 45 5.01 -3.27 1.82
N GLU A 46 4.68 -3.44 3.09
CA GLU A 46 5.10 -4.62 3.88
C GLU A 46 4.46 -5.90 3.33
N MET A 47 3.17 -5.87 3.02
CA MET A 47 2.44 -7.01 2.44
C MET A 47 2.98 -7.39 1.06
N LEU A 48 3.32 -6.41 0.23
CA LEU A 48 3.92 -6.64 -1.08
C LEU A 48 5.29 -7.31 -0.94
N ASN A 49 6.13 -6.81 -0.03
CA ASN A 49 7.45 -7.40 0.21
C ASN A 49 7.33 -8.85 0.70
N GLN A 50 6.40 -9.11 1.64
CA GLN A 50 6.12 -10.47 2.11
C GLN A 50 5.63 -11.38 0.98
N ALA A 51 4.72 -10.90 0.12
CA ALA A 51 4.21 -11.69 -1.01
C ALA A 51 5.31 -12.02 -2.03
N VAL A 52 6.25 -11.11 -2.25
CA VAL A 52 7.45 -11.33 -3.10
C VAL A 52 8.37 -12.37 -2.46
N GLU A 53 8.68 -12.26 -1.17
CA GLU A 53 9.52 -13.22 -0.45
C GLU A 53 8.91 -14.64 -0.43
N GLU A 54 7.58 -14.73 -0.34
CA GLU A 54 6.85 -16.00 -0.34
C GLU A 54 6.59 -16.56 -1.75
N GLY A 55 6.98 -15.86 -2.82
CA GLY A 55 6.72 -16.26 -4.21
C GLY A 55 5.24 -16.30 -4.58
N LYS A 56 4.40 -15.56 -3.86
CA LYS A 56 2.93 -15.49 -4.04
C LYS A 56 2.48 -14.34 -4.93
N LEU A 57 3.42 -13.55 -5.44
CA LEU A 57 3.09 -12.45 -6.34
C LEU A 57 2.66 -13.03 -7.70
N SER A 58 1.41 -12.80 -8.09
CA SER A 58 0.91 -13.27 -9.37
C SER A 58 1.48 -12.44 -10.52
N GLU A 59 1.85 -13.10 -11.62
CA GLU A 59 2.35 -12.44 -12.83
C GLU A 59 1.36 -11.42 -13.41
N ASP A 60 0.06 -11.62 -13.18
CA ASP A 60 -0.99 -10.72 -13.68
C ASP A 60 -0.96 -9.35 -13.01
N ILE A 61 -0.57 -9.27 -11.73
CA ILE A 61 -0.40 -8.00 -11.01
C ILE A 61 0.86 -7.26 -11.49
N LEU A 62 1.88 -7.99 -11.95
CA LEU A 62 3.08 -7.38 -12.53
C LEU A 62 2.77 -6.77 -13.91
N LYS A 63 1.98 -7.45 -14.74
CA LYS A 63 1.59 -6.96 -16.08
C LYS A 63 0.80 -5.65 -16.03
N THR A 64 0.06 -5.38 -14.95
CA THR A 64 -0.63 -4.10 -14.77
C THR A 64 0.32 -2.91 -14.60
N LEU A 65 1.58 -3.13 -14.21
CA LEU A 65 2.59 -2.05 -14.12
C LEU A 65 3.25 -1.72 -15.46
N GLU A 66 3.15 -2.62 -16.45
CA GLU A 66 3.74 -2.44 -17.78
C GLU A 66 2.77 -1.78 -18.78
N ALA A 67 1.48 -1.72 -18.43
CA ALA A 67 0.41 -1.28 -19.30
C ALA A 67 -0.01 0.20 -19.11
N GLU A 68 0.62 0.92 -18.18
CA GLU A 68 0.43 2.38 -17.94
C GLU A 68 1.59 3.23 -18.48
#